data_AF-A0A954FGZ4-F1
#
_entry.id   AF-A0A954FGZ4-F1
#
_cell.length_a   1.000
_cell.length_b   1.000
_cell.length_c   1.000
_cell.angle_alpha   90.00
_cell.angle_beta   90.00
_cell.angle_gamma   90.00
#
_symmetry.space_group_name_H-M   'P 1'
#
loop_
_entity.id
_entity.type
_entity.pdbx_description
1 polymer ?
#
loop_
_entity_poly.entity_id
_entity_poly.type
_entity_poly.pdbx_seq_one_letter_code
_entity_poly.pdbx_strand_id
1 'polypeptide(L)'
;MASNLSAGADPEAKVEIQLTVIDDAVQSHFATFFNVNQRVVATGDGIFVVYLKDTHDIESQPPSRNHWVLCRSVDDGRSFRQVFSLQANGDTSIVGKAPEIIADDSGNLFLVTCMNDQHVHVWRFNRDHWDTPVYHQKNRIGGFAPKFSVRLDAESQKLLVMTAAYFLSIDLETGLAAKNEKYQLLDEGEFAGPQYSFLDLTPDGELFAAWHTARKETSYYYDIHFAVSRRAEGYRIWRSPLNQRILGGASGSIVCDNSGPAPMVNYSTELSLDGTQTNGLNRGLASEANARHCFATA
;
A
#
# COMPACT_ATOMS: atom_id res chain seq x y z
N MET A 1 10.08 24.64 21.92
CA MET A 1 8.91 25.49 22.20
C MET A 1 7.71 24.57 22.29
N ALA A 2 7.26 24.25 23.51
CA ALA A 2 6.07 23.43 23.72
C ALA A 2 4.83 24.33 23.64
N SER A 3 3.98 24.13 22.65
CA SER A 3 2.75 24.89 22.49
C SER A 3 1.68 24.40 23.45
N ASN A 4 1.12 25.33 24.22
CA ASN A 4 -0.07 25.16 25.03
C ASN A 4 -1.23 24.63 24.18
N LEU A 5 -1.58 23.35 24.34
CA LEU A 5 -2.92 22.89 24.01
C LEU A 5 -3.82 23.27 25.18
N SER A 6 -4.50 24.40 25.07
CA SER A 6 -5.52 24.81 26.01
C SER A 6 -6.69 23.84 25.94
N ALA A 7 -6.92 23.12 27.04
CA ALA A 7 -8.15 22.39 27.31
C ALA A 7 -9.32 23.40 27.37
N GLY A 8 -10.14 23.45 26.31
CA GLY A 8 -11.27 24.36 26.27
C GLY A 8 -12.12 24.31 25.00
N ALA A 9 -12.11 23.20 24.25
CA ALA A 9 -13.08 23.02 23.18
C ALA A 9 -14.39 22.50 23.80
N ASP A 10 -15.47 23.26 23.61
CA ASP A 10 -16.84 22.84 23.89
C ASP A 10 -17.12 21.53 23.13
N PRO A 11 -17.44 20.42 23.81
CA PRO A 11 -17.68 19.13 23.18
C PRO A 11 -18.90 19.13 22.25
N GLU A 12 -19.73 20.19 22.25
CA GLU A 12 -20.88 20.35 21.36
C GLU A 12 -20.63 21.26 20.15
N ALA A 13 -19.42 21.79 19.97
CA ALA A 13 -19.09 22.60 18.80
C ALA A 13 -19.22 21.76 17.51
N LYS A 14 -20.34 21.91 16.80
CA LYS A 14 -20.56 21.28 15.50
C LYS A 14 -19.50 21.78 14.52
N VAL A 15 -18.60 20.90 14.13
CA VAL A 15 -17.66 21.17 13.04
C VAL A 15 -18.45 21.18 11.75
N GLU A 16 -18.49 22.32 11.08
CA GLU A 16 -19.06 22.40 9.73
C GLU A 16 -18.13 21.66 8.76
N ILE A 17 -18.67 20.64 8.09
CA ILE A 17 -17.95 19.89 7.05
C ILE A 17 -18.15 20.65 5.73
N GLN A 18 -17.06 21.19 5.19
CA GLN A 18 -17.05 21.79 3.86
C GLN A 18 -16.67 20.74 2.82
N LEU A 19 -17.40 20.73 1.70
CA LEU A 19 -17.15 19.84 0.57
C LEU A 19 -16.63 20.64 -0.61
N THR A 20 -15.53 20.18 -1.21
CA THR A 20 -14.92 20.79 -2.39
C THR A 20 -14.96 19.80 -3.55
N VAL A 21 -15.50 20.22 -4.69
CA VAL A 21 -15.40 19.48 -5.95
C VAL A 21 -14.02 19.76 -6.55
N ILE A 22 -13.23 18.72 -6.74
CA ILE A 22 -11.85 18.83 -7.28
C ILE A 22 -11.86 19.03 -8.80
N ASP A 23 -12.67 18.23 -9.51
CA ASP A 23 -12.82 18.27 -10.97
C ASP A 23 -14.23 17.76 -11.31
N ASP A 24 -15.04 18.60 -11.95
CA ASP A 24 -16.42 18.30 -12.37
C ASP A 24 -16.49 17.64 -13.75
N ALA A 25 -15.36 17.57 -14.47
CA ALA A 25 -15.23 16.92 -15.76
C ALA A 25 -14.76 15.45 -15.66
N VAL A 26 -14.64 14.91 -14.45
CA VAL A 26 -14.26 13.50 -14.23
C VAL A 26 -15.32 12.59 -14.84
N GLN A 27 -14.90 11.77 -15.81
CA GLN A 27 -15.80 10.82 -16.48
C GLN A 27 -15.79 9.45 -15.82
N SER A 28 -14.74 9.12 -15.06
CA SER A 28 -14.67 7.85 -14.35
C SER A 28 -15.63 7.86 -13.14
N HIS A 29 -16.70 7.07 -13.22
CA HIS A 29 -17.65 6.88 -12.11
C HIS A 29 -17.15 5.93 -11.00
N PHE A 30 -15.87 5.56 -11.02
CA PHE A 30 -15.28 4.60 -10.09
C PHE A 30 -14.14 5.24 -9.30
N ALA A 31 -14.20 5.12 -7.98
CA ALA A 31 -13.02 5.27 -7.14
C ALA A 31 -12.08 4.08 -7.37
N THR A 32 -10.79 4.32 -7.28
CA THR A 32 -9.73 3.34 -7.57
C THR A 32 -10.01 2.01 -6.84
N PHE A 33 -10.14 0.89 -7.56
CA PHE A 33 -10.40 -0.41 -6.93
C PHE A 33 -9.29 -0.75 -5.92
N PHE A 34 -9.67 -0.83 -4.64
CA PHE A 34 -8.95 -1.45 -3.54
C PHE A 34 -7.45 -1.27 -3.58
N ASN A 35 -7.01 -0.03 -3.44
CA ASN A 35 -5.64 0.24 -3.11
C ASN A 35 -5.59 1.07 -1.82
N VAL A 36 -5.05 0.43 -0.77
CA VAL A 36 -4.75 0.94 0.59
C VAL A 36 -3.74 2.08 0.62
N ASN A 37 -3.23 2.48 -0.54
CA ASN A 37 -2.22 3.51 -0.67
C ASN A 37 -2.79 4.91 -0.51
N GLN A 38 -1.98 5.78 0.10
CA GLN A 38 -2.31 7.16 0.36
C GLN A 38 -2.59 7.93 -0.94
N ARG A 39 -3.72 8.65 -1.00
CA ARG A 39 -4.13 9.50 -2.15
C ARG A 39 -4.17 10.99 -1.84
N VAL A 40 -4.08 11.33 -0.56
CA VAL A 40 -4.18 12.70 -0.08
C VAL A 40 -3.04 12.92 0.90
N VAL A 41 -2.19 13.92 0.69
CA VAL A 41 -1.10 14.23 1.62
C VAL A 41 -1.13 15.70 1.94
N ALA A 42 -1.10 16.04 3.22
CA ALA A 42 -0.95 17.41 3.69
C ALA A 42 0.50 17.67 4.09
N THR A 43 1.03 18.81 3.69
CA THR A 43 2.37 19.30 4.04
C THR A 43 2.27 20.75 4.48
N GLY A 44 3.38 21.36 4.90
CA GLY A 44 3.45 22.80 5.13
C GLY A 44 3.15 23.65 3.88
N ASP A 45 3.20 23.05 2.69
CA ASP A 45 2.95 23.72 1.41
C ASP A 45 1.53 23.48 0.87
N GLY A 46 0.68 22.75 1.59
CA GLY A 46 -0.72 22.54 1.23
C GLY A 46 -1.14 21.08 1.14
N ILE A 47 -2.31 20.87 0.55
CA ILE A 47 -2.95 19.54 0.42
C ILE A 47 -2.81 19.05 -1.01
N PHE A 48 -2.23 17.87 -1.18
CA PHE A 48 -2.03 17.23 -2.46
C PHE A 48 -2.98 16.06 -2.60
N VAL A 49 -3.60 15.92 -3.78
CA VAL A 49 -4.54 14.84 -4.09
C VAL A 49 -4.19 14.26 -5.44
N VAL A 50 -4.16 12.93 -5.54
CA VAL A 50 -4.14 12.22 -6.83
C VAL A 50 -5.47 11.53 -7.07
N TYR A 51 -6.01 11.71 -8.26
CA TYR A 51 -7.26 11.09 -8.67
C TYR A 51 -7.20 10.64 -10.13
N LEU A 52 -8.16 9.77 -10.47
CA LEU A 52 -8.39 9.30 -11.82
C LEU A 52 -9.34 10.28 -12.51
N LYS A 53 -8.85 10.99 -13.52
CA LYS A 53 -9.67 11.95 -14.26
C LYS A 53 -10.56 11.26 -15.29
N ASP A 54 -9.98 10.29 -16.00
CA ASP A 54 -10.68 9.53 -17.01
C ASP A 54 -10.11 8.10 -17.09
N THR A 55 -11.02 7.17 -17.34
CA THR A 55 -10.73 5.81 -17.75
C THR A 55 -11.32 5.64 -19.13
N HIS A 56 -10.49 5.59 -20.16
CA HIS A 56 -11.00 5.09 -21.40
C HIS A 56 -11.21 3.57 -21.25
N ASP A 57 -12.41 3.12 -21.63
CA ASP A 57 -12.89 1.75 -21.80
C ASP A 57 -11.87 0.62 -21.50
N ILE A 58 -12.02 -0.01 -20.34
CA ILE A 58 -11.23 -1.17 -19.89
C ILE A 58 -11.47 -2.38 -20.81
N GLU A 59 -12.57 -2.38 -21.57
CA GLU A 59 -12.93 -3.43 -22.53
C GLU A 59 -12.36 -3.19 -23.93
N SER A 60 -11.88 -1.98 -24.21
CA SER A 60 -11.20 -1.69 -25.48
C SER A 60 -9.86 -2.45 -25.56
N GLN A 61 -9.48 -2.88 -26.76
CA GLN A 61 -8.19 -3.55 -27.01
C GLN A 61 -7.35 -2.64 -27.93
N PRO A 62 -6.21 -2.10 -27.46
CA PRO A 62 -5.64 -2.28 -26.11
C PRO A 62 -6.43 -1.49 -25.05
N PRO A 63 -6.49 -1.98 -23.80
CA PRO A 63 -7.18 -1.30 -22.71
C PRO A 63 -6.59 0.10 -22.60
N SER A 64 -7.48 1.07 -22.74
CA SER A 64 -7.08 2.45 -22.85
C SER A 64 -6.67 3.04 -21.51
N ARG A 65 -5.92 4.14 -21.61
CA ARG A 65 -4.96 4.62 -20.61
C ARG A 65 -5.68 5.28 -19.42
N ASN A 66 -5.22 4.99 -18.21
CA ASN A 66 -5.71 5.67 -17.00
C ASN A 66 -5.08 7.07 -16.92
N HIS A 67 -5.90 8.11 -16.91
CA HIS A 67 -5.42 9.48 -16.76
C HIS A 67 -5.37 9.88 -15.28
N TRP A 68 -4.22 9.71 -14.65
CA TRP A 68 -3.98 10.16 -13.29
C TRP A 68 -3.53 11.61 -13.24
N VAL A 69 -4.14 12.39 -12.34
CA VAL A 69 -3.88 13.81 -12.14
C VAL A 69 -3.50 14.07 -10.69
N LEU A 70 -2.38 14.77 -10.48
CA LEU A 70 -1.97 15.31 -9.19
C LEU A 70 -2.41 16.78 -9.12
N CYS A 71 -3.18 17.11 -8.08
CA CYS A 71 -3.61 18.46 -7.76
C CYS A 71 -3.05 18.91 -6.42
N ARG A 72 -2.99 20.23 -6.24
CA ARG A 72 -2.61 20.90 -4.98
C ARG A 72 -3.65 21.95 -4.61
N SER A 73 -3.98 22.00 -3.33
CA SER A 73 -4.66 23.12 -2.68
C SER A 73 -3.68 23.87 -1.79
N VAL A 74 -3.75 25.20 -1.80
CA VAL A 74 -2.97 26.12 -0.95
C VAL A 74 -3.88 26.97 -0.05
N ASP A 75 -5.17 26.62 0.00
CA ASP A 75 -6.24 27.36 0.66
C ASP A 75 -7.11 26.41 1.52
N ASP A 76 -6.43 25.50 2.24
CA ASP A 76 -7.03 24.54 3.17
C ASP A 76 -8.10 23.63 2.53
N GLY A 77 -7.92 23.29 1.26
CA GLY A 77 -8.80 22.39 0.53
C GLY A 77 -10.00 23.07 -0.13
N ARG A 78 -10.09 24.42 -0.12
CA ARG A 78 -11.21 25.15 -0.75
C ARG A 78 -11.15 25.14 -2.28
N SER A 79 -9.95 25.13 -2.87
CA SER A 79 -9.76 24.98 -4.31
C SER A 79 -8.53 24.15 -4.62
N PHE A 80 -8.55 23.47 -5.76
CA PHE A 80 -7.46 22.63 -6.23
C PHE A 80 -7.02 23.05 -7.63
N ARG A 81 -5.70 23.01 -7.86
CA ARG A 81 -5.12 23.23 -9.19
C ARG A 81 -4.27 22.03 -9.57
N GLN A 82 -4.37 21.59 -10.82
CA GLN A 82 -3.51 20.56 -11.37
C GLN A 82 -2.06 21.05 -11.35
N VAL A 83 -1.17 20.22 -10.81
CA VAL A 83 0.29 20.44 -10.85
C VAL A 83 0.98 19.46 -11.80
N PHE A 84 0.41 18.28 -12.00
CA PHE A 84 0.99 17.24 -12.84
C PHE A 84 -0.08 16.27 -13.35
N SER A 85 0.16 15.67 -14.53
CA SER A 85 -0.63 14.54 -15.02
C SER A 85 0.27 13.52 -15.73
N LEU A 86 -0.05 12.24 -15.58
CA LEU A 86 0.74 11.18 -16.23
C LEU A 86 0.59 11.20 -17.76
N GLN A 87 -0.56 11.62 -18.28
CA GLN A 87 -0.82 11.62 -19.73
C GLN A 87 -0.16 12.79 -20.47
N ALA A 88 -0.13 14.00 -19.89
CA ALA A 88 0.42 15.18 -20.57
C ALA A 88 1.94 15.13 -20.78
N ASN A 89 2.65 14.26 -20.05
CA ASN A 89 4.10 14.11 -20.15
C ASN A 89 4.55 13.17 -21.27
N GLY A 90 3.66 12.85 -22.23
CA GLY A 90 4.00 12.08 -23.42
C GLY A 90 4.20 10.58 -23.19
N ASP A 91 4.23 10.11 -21.93
CA ASP A 91 4.30 8.69 -21.61
C ASP A 91 2.92 8.05 -21.63
N THR A 92 2.52 7.74 -22.85
CA THR A 92 1.22 7.13 -23.12
C THR A 92 1.24 5.60 -22.95
N SER A 93 2.33 5.01 -22.48
CA SER A 93 2.42 3.57 -22.21
C SER A 93 1.86 3.17 -20.84
N ILE A 94 1.54 4.17 -20.01
CA ILE A 94 1.19 4.02 -18.60
C ILE A 94 -0.27 3.54 -18.44
N VAL A 95 -0.48 2.22 -18.51
CA VAL A 95 -1.71 1.55 -18.06
C VAL A 95 -1.50 1.05 -16.63
N GLY A 96 -1.95 1.82 -15.66
CA GLY A 96 -1.51 1.69 -14.26
C GLY A 96 -2.61 1.69 -13.22
N LYS A 97 -2.38 1.00 -12.10
CA LYS A 97 -3.17 1.19 -10.89
C LYS A 97 -2.86 2.55 -10.27
N ALA A 98 -3.72 2.94 -9.34
CA ALA A 98 -3.65 4.23 -8.69
C ALA A 98 -2.28 4.47 -8.02
N PRO A 99 -1.61 5.60 -8.32
CA PRO A 99 -0.30 5.93 -7.76
C PRO A 99 -0.40 6.44 -6.31
N GLU A 100 0.44 5.94 -5.41
CA GLU A 100 0.53 6.43 -4.03
C GLU A 100 1.24 7.79 -3.99
N ILE A 101 0.74 8.74 -3.19
CA ILE A 101 1.47 9.97 -2.87
C ILE A 101 2.07 9.84 -1.48
N ILE A 102 3.35 10.17 -1.36
CA ILE A 102 4.08 10.24 -0.09
C ILE A 102 4.82 11.56 -0.02
N ALA A 103 4.90 12.18 1.16
CA ALA A 103 5.73 13.35 1.42
C ALA A 103 6.89 12.99 2.36
N ASP A 104 8.02 13.69 2.22
CA ASP A 104 9.04 13.74 3.25
C ASP A 104 8.89 14.99 4.15
N ASP A 105 9.67 15.04 5.23
CA ASP A 105 9.66 16.15 6.19
C ASP A 105 10.16 17.48 5.60
N SER A 106 10.87 17.42 4.47
CA SER A 106 11.31 18.62 3.73
C SER A 106 10.22 19.17 2.80
N GLY A 107 9.08 18.47 2.71
CA GLY A 107 8.01 18.83 1.80
C GLY A 107 8.34 18.51 0.35
N ASN A 108 9.16 17.49 0.06
CA ASN A 108 9.19 16.89 -1.28
C ASN A 108 8.06 15.86 -1.40
N LEU A 109 7.60 15.59 -2.62
CA LEU A 109 6.61 14.54 -2.87
C LEU A 109 7.17 13.43 -3.75
N PHE A 110 6.64 12.24 -3.50
CA PHE A 110 6.87 11.06 -4.30
C PHE A 110 5.52 10.55 -4.78
N LEU A 111 5.38 10.43 -6.09
CA LEU A 111 4.28 9.72 -6.71
C LEU A 111 4.81 8.36 -7.15
N VAL A 112 4.26 7.28 -6.59
CA VAL A 112 4.78 5.92 -6.81
C VAL A 112 3.69 5.03 -7.36
N THR A 113 3.97 4.33 -8.45
CA THR A 113 3.06 3.28 -8.95
C THR A 113 3.82 2.06 -9.45
N CYS A 114 3.16 0.92 -9.36
CA CYS A 114 3.62 -0.31 -10.00
C CYS A 114 2.72 -0.60 -11.20
N MET A 115 3.35 -0.75 -12.35
CA MET A 115 2.66 -0.81 -13.64
C MET A 115 2.61 -2.24 -14.17
N ASN A 116 1.77 -2.48 -15.19
CA ASN A 116 1.68 -3.79 -15.83
C ASN A 116 2.99 -4.22 -16.54
N ASP A 117 3.92 -3.28 -16.74
CA ASP A 117 5.26 -3.54 -17.26
C ASP A 117 6.22 -4.15 -16.21
N GLN A 118 5.73 -4.41 -15.00
CA GLN A 118 6.47 -4.97 -13.86
C GLN A 118 7.57 -4.06 -13.29
N HIS A 119 7.50 -2.74 -13.53
CA HIS A 119 8.41 -1.76 -12.92
C HIS A 119 7.71 -0.94 -11.83
N VAL A 120 8.52 -0.44 -10.89
CA VAL A 120 8.14 0.73 -10.07
C VAL A 120 8.49 1.98 -10.83
N HIS A 121 7.52 2.86 -10.91
CA HIS A 121 7.63 4.20 -11.44
C HIS A 121 7.58 5.17 -10.27
N VAL A 122 8.59 6.03 -10.17
CA VAL A 122 8.70 7.05 -9.14
C VAL A 122 8.86 8.40 -9.81
N TRP A 123 7.94 9.32 -9.53
CA TRP A 123 8.12 10.74 -9.81
C TRP A 123 8.42 11.46 -8.51
N ARG A 124 9.60 12.07 -8.42
CA ARG A 124 10.02 12.90 -7.31
C ARG A 124 9.80 14.36 -7.66
N PHE A 125 9.01 15.03 -6.86
CA PHE A 125 8.75 16.46 -6.97
C PHE A 125 9.49 17.18 -5.86
N ASN A 126 10.32 18.14 -6.24
CA ASN A 126 10.98 18.98 -5.26
C ASN A 126 10.00 20.04 -4.77
N ARG A 127 10.11 20.42 -3.50
CA ARG A 127 9.25 21.42 -2.86
C ARG A 127 9.06 22.72 -3.68
N ASP A 128 10.11 23.12 -4.38
CA ASP A 128 10.12 24.37 -5.16
C ASP A 128 9.66 24.19 -6.61
N HIS A 129 9.49 22.94 -7.08
CA HIS A 129 9.28 22.57 -8.48
C HIS A 129 8.31 21.37 -8.62
N TRP A 130 7.01 21.66 -8.48
CA TRP A 130 5.93 20.66 -8.51
C TRP A 130 5.45 20.24 -9.91
N ASP A 131 5.85 20.96 -10.94
CA ASP A 131 5.45 20.78 -12.33
C ASP A 131 6.49 20.00 -13.15
N THR A 132 7.69 19.84 -12.61
CA THR A 132 8.87 19.29 -13.30
C THR A 132 9.52 18.17 -12.47
N PRO A 133 8.81 17.04 -12.24
CA PRO A 133 9.35 15.96 -11.43
C PRO A 133 10.54 15.27 -12.11
N VAL A 134 11.45 14.76 -11.28
CA VAL A 134 12.45 13.78 -11.70
C VAL A 134 11.80 12.40 -11.76
N TYR A 135 11.95 11.70 -12.89
CA TYR A 135 11.33 10.41 -13.14
C TYR A 135 12.34 9.25 -13.11
N HIS A 136 12.00 8.18 -12.39
CA HIS A 136 12.77 6.94 -12.31
C HIS A 136 11.90 5.70 -12.60
N GLN A 137 12.33 4.85 -13.54
CA GLN A 137 11.61 3.60 -13.97
C GLN A 137 12.46 2.31 -13.79
N LYS A 138 13.64 2.38 -13.18
CA LYS A 138 14.64 1.30 -13.34
C LYS A 138 14.43 0.08 -12.45
N ASN A 139 13.34 0.02 -11.68
CA ASN A 139 13.15 -0.97 -10.63
C ASN A 139 12.18 -2.06 -11.08
N ARG A 140 12.66 -3.01 -11.90
CA ARG A 140 11.86 -4.17 -12.31
C ARG A 140 11.62 -5.06 -11.10
N ILE A 141 10.36 -5.22 -10.68
CA ILE A 141 9.96 -6.07 -9.55
C ILE A 141 9.70 -7.51 -10.01
N GLY A 142 9.14 -7.72 -11.21
CA GLY A 142 8.63 -9.04 -11.60
C GLY A 142 7.29 -9.38 -10.92
N GLY A 143 6.57 -10.38 -11.43
CA GLY A 143 5.28 -10.84 -10.86
C GLY A 143 4.09 -9.91 -11.10
N PHE A 144 2.98 -10.18 -10.40
CA PHE A 144 1.71 -9.45 -10.48
C PHE A 144 1.85 -8.09 -9.75
N ALA A 145 2.47 -7.13 -10.43
CA ALA A 145 2.79 -5.80 -9.91
C ALA A 145 1.63 -4.82 -9.62
N PRO A 146 0.36 -4.97 -10.09
CA PRO A 146 -0.63 -3.90 -9.88
C PRO A 146 -1.08 -3.74 -8.42
N LYS A 147 -0.83 -4.72 -7.55
CA LYS A 147 -1.17 -4.66 -6.12
C LYS A 147 0.11 -4.41 -5.34
N PHE A 148 0.25 -3.22 -4.80
CA PHE A 148 1.46 -2.77 -4.12
C PHE A 148 1.14 -1.80 -2.98
N SER A 149 2.08 -1.67 -2.05
CA SER A 149 2.08 -0.64 -1.01
C SER A 149 3.48 -0.07 -0.84
N VAL A 150 3.57 1.23 -0.53
CA VAL A 150 4.84 1.93 -0.37
C VAL A 150 4.88 2.69 0.95
N ARG A 151 6.02 2.69 1.62
CA ARG A 151 6.30 3.58 2.76
C ARG A 151 7.63 4.30 2.58
N LEU A 152 7.72 5.51 3.10
CA LEU A 152 8.96 6.26 3.16
C LEU A 152 9.66 5.95 4.49
N ASP A 153 10.87 5.40 4.41
CA ASP A 153 11.82 5.41 5.52
C ASP A 153 12.70 6.66 5.40
N ALA A 154 12.26 7.74 6.05
CA ALA A 154 12.94 9.03 6.01
C ALA A 154 14.34 8.96 6.62
N GLU A 155 14.57 8.11 7.61
CA GLU A 155 15.89 8.01 8.26
C GLU A 155 16.92 7.35 7.32
N SER A 156 16.53 6.27 6.65
CA SER A 156 17.41 5.60 5.67
C SER A 156 17.38 6.22 4.29
N GLN A 157 16.54 7.25 4.06
CA GLN A 157 16.29 7.86 2.74
C GLN A 157 15.87 6.84 1.67
N LYS A 158 14.90 5.98 1.99
CA LYS A 158 14.43 4.92 1.10
C LYS A 158 12.91 4.88 0.96
N LEU A 159 12.43 4.56 -0.24
CA LEU A 159 11.06 4.06 -0.44
C LEU A 159 11.06 2.55 -0.29
N LEU A 160 10.28 2.05 0.65
CA LEU A 160 10.06 0.63 0.90
C LEU A 160 8.82 0.23 0.12
N VAL A 161 8.97 -0.70 -0.83
CA VAL A 161 7.90 -1.13 -1.72
C VAL A 161 7.65 -2.61 -1.52
N MET A 162 6.38 -2.97 -1.36
CA MET A 162 5.93 -4.35 -1.34
C MET A 162 4.88 -4.54 -2.42
N THR A 163 4.98 -5.64 -3.15
CA THR A 163 3.94 -6.14 -4.06
C THR A 163 3.36 -7.43 -3.48
N ALA A 164 2.44 -8.06 -4.21
CA ALA A 164 1.93 -9.38 -3.83
C ALA A 164 3.04 -10.45 -3.63
N ALA A 165 4.21 -10.32 -4.26
CA ALA A 165 5.27 -11.34 -4.15
C ALA A 165 6.63 -10.79 -3.67
N TYR A 166 6.97 -9.56 -4.03
CA TYR A 166 8.31 -9.03 -3.86
C TYR A 166 8.35 -7.86 -2.88
N PHE A 167 9.47 -7.77 -2.17
CA PHE A 167 9.87 -6.59 -1.41
C PHE A 167 11.10 -5.97 -2.07
N LEU A 168 11.16 -4.65 -2.06
CA LEU A 168 12.33 -3.88 -2.44
C LEU A 168 12.43 -2.56 -1.70
N SER A 169 13.64 -2.10 -1.43
CA SER A 169 13.92 -0.71 -1.06
C SER A 169 14.53 0.04 -2.24
N ILE A 170 14.08 1.27 -2.46
CA ILE A 170 14.55 2.19 -3.51
C ILE A 170 15.21 3.37 -2.82
N ASP A 171 16.47 3.62 -3.14
CA ASP A 171 17.22 4.76 -2.64
C ASP A 171 16.69 6.06 -3.27
N LEU A 172 16.44 7.09 -2.45
CA LEU A 172 15.83 8.35 -2.89
C LEU A 172 16.75 9.25 -3.69
N GLU A 173 18.06 9.12 -3.52
CA GLU A 173 19.06 9.93 -4.22
C GLU A 173 19.23 9.42 -5.65
N THR A 174 19.39 8.10 -5.80
CA THR A 174 19.65 7.44 -7.07
C THR A 174 18.37 7.05 -7.82
N GLY A 175 17.26 6.90 -7.09
CA GLY A 175 16.00 6.32 -7.59
C GLY A 175 16.12 4.85 -7.96
N LEU A 176 17.16 4.16 -7.48
CA LEU A 176 17.47 2.77 -7.79
C LEU A 176 17.30 1.89 -6.55
N ALA A 177 16.73 0.71 -6.75
CA ALA A 177 16.88 -0.38 -5.81
C ALA A 177 18.28 -0.98 -5.99
N ALA A 178 19.05 -1.08 -4.91
CA ALA A 178 20.32 -1.80 -4.97
C ALA A 178 20.05 -3.28 -5.31
N LYS A 179 21.00 -3.94 -5.99
CA LYS A 179 20.83 -5.33 -6.47
C LYS A 179 20.42 -6.32 -5.37
N ASN A 180 20.88 -6.10 -4.14
CA ASN A 180 20.57 -6.96 -3.00
C ASN A 180 19.36 -6.49 -2.20
N GLU A 181 18.75 -5.36 -2.55
CA GLU A 181 17.64 -4.76 -1.83
C GLU A 181 16.28 -5.19 -2.37
N LYS A 182 16.25 -5.94 -3.47
CA LYS A 182 15.06 -6.61 -4.00
C LYS A 182 15.14 -8.11 -3.74
N TYR A 183 14.07 -8.72 -3.21
CA TYR A 183 13.93 -10.16 -3.10
C TYR A 183 12.46 -10.59 -3.08
N GLN A 184 12.21 -11.87 -3.38
CA GLN A 184 10.89 -12.44 -3.25
C GLN A 184 10.59 -12.66 -1.76
N LEU A 185 9.62 -11.92 -1.25
CA LEU A 185 9.19 -12.01 0.15
C LEU A 185 8.09 -13.06 0.31
N LEU A 186 7.12 -13.07 -0.61
CA LEU A 186 5.98 -13.98 -0.57
C LEU A 186 6.02 -14.91 -1.77
N ASP A 187 5.60 -16.16 -1.55
CA ASP A 187 5.45 -17.16 -2.61
C ASP A 187 4.04 -17.72 -2.59
N GLU A 188 3.60 -18.24 -3.73
CA GLU A 188 2.34 -18.96 -3.79
C GLU A 188 2.50 -20.37 -3.19
N GLY A 189 1.49 -20.80 -2.44
CA GLY A 189 1.33 -22.19 -2.03
C GLY A 189 0.68 -23.04 -3.12
N GLU A 190 0.33 -24.27 -2.75
CA GLU A 190 -0.34 -25.20 -3.66
C GLU A 190 -1.76 -24.71 -3.98
N PHE A 191 -2.50 -24.24 -2.96
CA PHE A 191 -3.93 -23.94 -3.09
C PHE A 191 -4.28 -22.45 -3.04
N ALA A 192 -3.34 -21.62 -2.56
CA ALA A 192 -3.57 -20.20 -2.39
C ALA A 192 -2.35 -19.35 -2.77
N GLY A 193 -2.57 -18.05 -2.87
CA GLY A 193 -1.52 -17.10 -3.17
C GLY A 193 -1.73 -15.74 -2.48
N PRO A 194 -0.65 -14.98 -2.29
CA PRO A 194 -0.72 -13.66 -1.66
C PRO A 194 -1.40 -12.63 -2.56
N GLN A 195 -2.13 -11.72 -1.94
CA GLN A 195 -2.88 -10.63 -2.59
C GLN A 195 -2.85 -9.39 -1.69
N TYR A 196 -2.97 -8.21 -2.30
CA TYR A 196 -3.12 -6.93 -1.58
C TYR A 196 -2.12 -6.74 -0.42
N SER A 197 -0.87 -6.54 -0.78
CA SER A 197 0.18 -6.16 0.17
C SER A 197 -0.13 -4.81 0.83
N PHE A 198 0.20 -4.69 2.10
CA PHE A 198 0.17 -3.45 2.88
C PHE A 198 1.48 -3.33 3.65
N LEU A 199 2.04 -2.12 3.69
CA LEU A 199 3.17 -1.78 4.53
C LEU A 199 2.78 -0.71 5.54
N ASP A 200 3.37 -0.78 6.73
CA ASP A 200 3.40 0.35 7.65
C ASP A 200 4.73 0.40 8.40
N LEU A 201 5.25 1.61 8.61
CA LEU A 201 6.56 1.83 9.21
C LEU A 201 6.42 2.67 10.46
N THR A 202 6.86 2.13 11.59
CA THR A 202 6.85 2.85 12.86
C THR A 202 8.04 3.82 12.95
N PRO A 203 7.95 4.85 13.80
CA PRO A 203 9.05 5.81 14.01
C PRO A 203 10.37 5.17 14.46
N ASP A 204 10.33 4.06 15.21
CA ASP A 204 11.49 3.31 15.68
C ASP A 204 12.06 2.33 14.63
N GLY A 205 11.50 2.32 13.43
CA GLY A 205 12.03 1.55 12.30
C GLY A 205 11.56 0.10 12.25
N GLU A 206 10.46 -0.24 12.91
CA GLU A 206 9.76 -1.52 12.68
C GLU A 206 8.83 -1.40 11.48
N LEU A 207 9.06 -2.25 10.48
CA LEU A 207 8.27 -2.33 9.27
C LEU A 207 7.32 -3.52 9.36
N PHE A 208 6.03 -3.23 9.41
CA PHE A 208 4.97 -4.21 9.33
C PHE A 208 4.60 -4.44 7.87
N ALA A 209 4.55 -5.70 7.46
CA ALA A 209 3.98 -6.12 6.20
C ALA A 209 2.74 -6.96 6.48
N ALA A 210 1.65 -6.67 5.79
CA ALA A 210 0.45 -7.48 5.79
C ALA A 210 0.02 -7.84 4.38
N TRP A 211 -0.69 -8.95 4.24
CA TRP A 211 -1.24 -9.40 2.95
C TRP A 211 -2.49 -10.25 3.16
N HIS A 212 -3.33 -10.27 2.14
CA HIS A 212 -4.43 -11.21 2.04
C HIS A 212 -3.96 -12.50 1.37
N THR A 213 -4.60 -13.62 1.70
CA THR A 213 -4.45 -14.87 0.92
C THR A 213 -5.74 -15.14 0.16
N ALA A 214 -5.62 -15.51 -1.12
CA ALA A 214 -6.74 -15.87 -1.98
C ALA A 214 -6.59 -17.29 -2.52
N ARG A 215 -7.69 -18.05 -2.54
CA ARG A 215 -7.70 -19.38 -3.15
C ARG A 215 -7.53 -19.27 -4.66
N LYS A 216 -6.70 -20.13 -5.24
CA LYS A 216 -6.42 -20.13 -6.68
C LYS A 216 -7.66 -20.41 -7.52
N GLU A 217 -8.58 -21.23 -7.03
CA GLU A 217 -9.74 -21.70 -7.78
C GLU A 217 -10.95 -20.75 -7.72
N THR A 218 -11.10 -19.96 -6.66
CA THR A 218 -12.34 -19.20 -6.41
C THR A 218 -12.17 -17.69 -6.38
N SER A 219 -10.94 -17.18 -6.41
CA SER A 219 -10.61 -15.75 -6.24
C SER A 219 -11.15 -15.12 -4.94
N TYR A 220 -11.66 -15.92 -3.99
CA TYR A 220 -12.09 -15.43 -2.69
C TYR A 220 -10.89 -15.21 -1.78
N TYR A 221 -10.79 -13.99 -1.26
CA TYR A 221 -9.91 -13.63 -0.16
C TYR A 221 -10.50 -14.17 1.14
N TYR A 222 -9.69 -14.77 2.01
CA TYR A 222 -10.24 -15.38 3.24
C TYR A 222 -9.41 -15.13 4.50
N ASP A 223 -8.10 -14.85 4.39
CA ASP A 223 -7.26 -14.57 5.57
C ASP A 223 -6.39 -13.33 5.37
N ILE A 224 -6.04 -12.68 6.48
CA ILE A 224 -5.03 -11.63 6.58
C ILE A 224 -3.87 -12.15 7.44
N HIS A 225 -2.66 -12.03 6.91
CA HIS A 225 -1.43 -12.37 7.60
C HIS A 225 -0.55 -11.15 7.73
N PHE A 226 0.37 -11.19 8.69
CA PHE A 226 1.33 -10.12 8.88
C PHE A 226 2.67 -10.62 9.41
N ALA A 227 3.72 -9.87 9.09
CA ALA A 227 5.09 -10.08 9.52
C ALA A 227 5.75 -8.73 9.85
N VAL A 228 6.79 -8.76 10.68
CA VAL A 228 7.58 -7.57 11.03
C VAL A 228 9.04 -7.73 10.61
N SER A 229 9.64 -6.66 10.13
CA SER A 229 11.07 -6.54 9.88
C SER A 229 11.61 -5.25 10.50
N ARG A 230 12.93 -5.15 10.68
CA ARG A 230 13.55 -4.02 11.40
C ARG A 230 14.57 -3.31 10.54
N ARG A 231 14.63 -1.97 10.67
CA ARG A 231 15.60 -1.11 9.97
C ARG A 231 17.04 -1.52 10.28
N ALA A 232 17.34 -1.83 11.55
CA ALA A 232 18.67 -2.26 11.99
C ALA A 232 19.17 -3.54 11.28
N GLU A 233 18.25 -4.31 10.69
CA GLU A 233 18.55 -5.53 9.92
C GLU A 233 18.41 -5.29 8.40
N GLY A 234 18.28 -4.04 7.98
CA GLY A 234 18.09 -3.62 6.59
C GLY A 234 16.80 -4.13 5.98
N TYR A 235 15.77 -4.39 6.80
CA TYR A 235 14.51 -5.00 6.37
C TYR A 235 14.68 -6.34 5.63
N ARG A 236 15.63 -7.18 6.07
CA ARG A 236 15.96 -8.47 5.41
C ARG A 236 15.46 -9.70 6.14
N ILE A 237 15.00 -9.56 7.38
CA ILE A 237 14.56 -10.69 8.19
C ILE A 237 13.14 -10.40 8.63
N TRP A 238 12.22 -11.28 8.24
CA TRP A 238 10.80 -11.15 8.56
C TRP A 238 10.43 -12.13 9.63
N ARG A 239 9.73 -11.65 10.66
CA ARG A 239 9.34 -12.42 11.82
C ARG A 239 7.85 -12.40 12.03
N SER A 240 7.36 -13.47 12.64
CA SER A 240 6.06 -13.52 13.29
C SER A 240 6.07 -12.54 14.47
N PRO A 241 5.15 -11.57 14.53
CA PRO A 241 5.13 -10.60 15.62
C PRO A 241 4.83 -11.24 16.98
N LEU A 242 4.13 -12.37 17.00
CA LEU A 242 3.70 -13.06 18.22
C LEU A 242 4.82 -13.83 18.93
N ASN A 243 5.71 -14.48 18.18
CA ASN A 243 6.71 -15.39 18.74
C ASN A 243 8.13 -15.18 18.18
N GLN A 244 8.32 -14.12 17.39
CA GLN A 244 9.59 -13.73 16.79
C GLN A 244 10.23 -14.83 15.91
N ARG A 245 9.47 -15.86 15.52
CA ARG A 245 9.92 -16.89 14.58
C ARG A 245 10.23 -16.24 13.24
N ILE A 246 11.39 -16.56 12.66
CA ILE A 246 11.74 -16.13 11.31
C ILE A 246 10.80 -16.84 10.32
N LEU A 247 10.13 -16.03 9.49
CA LEU A 247 9.19 -16.47 8.46
C LEU A 247 9.83 -16.44 7.07
N GLY A 248 10.70 -15.47 6.80
CA GLY A 248 11.32 -15.30 5.49
C GLY A 248 12.29 -14.12 5.39
N GLY A 249 12.63 -13.74 4.16
CA GLY A 249 13.62 -12.72 3.81
C GLY A 249 14.90 -13.34 3.27
N ALA A 250 16.05 -13.05 3.88
CA ALA A 250 17.36 -13.56 3.44
C ALA A 250 17.45 -15.11 3.42
N SER A 251 16.62 -15.79 4.20
CA SER A 251 16.57 -17.26 4.31
C SER A 251 15.54 -17.94 3.40
N GLY A 252 14.75 -17.20 2.63
CA GLY A 252 13.70 -17.74 1.76
C GLY A 252 12.40 -16.92 1.78
N SER A 253 11.48 -17.24 0.88
CA SER A 253 10.15 -16.64 0.81
C SER A 253 9.18 -17.23 1.84
N ILE A 254 8.17 -16.44 2.22
CA ILE A 254 7.02 -16.86 3.01
C ILE A 254 6.00 -17.49 2.05
N VAL A 255 5.81 -18.81 2.11
CA VAL A 255 4.83 -19.51 1.26
C VAL A 255 3.42 -19.23 1.75
N CYS A 256 2.56 -18.62 0.94
CA CYS A 256 1.19 -18.28 1.31
C CYS A 256 0.22 -19.37 0.84
N ASP A 257 -0.36 -20.13 1.77
CA ASP A 257 -1.31 -21.21 1.49
C ASP A 257 -2.49 -21.21 2.50
N ASN A 258 -3.44 -22.13 2.35
CA ASN A 258 -4.61 -22.33 3.21
C ASN A 258 -4.32 -22.46 4.72
N SER A 259 -3.07 -22.73 5.09
CA SER A 259 -2.63 -22.86 6.49
C SER A 259 -1.49 -21.89 6.83
N GLY A 260 -1.39 -20.77 6.11
CA GLY A 260 -0.21 -19.90 5.99
C GLY A 260 0.80 -19.91 7.16
N PRO A 261 2.12 -19.85 6.88
CA PRO A 261 3.19 -19.98 7.88
C PRO A 261 3.27 -18.79 8.85
N ALA A 262 2.55 -17.71 8.56
CA ALA A 262 2.50 -16.49 9.35
C ALA A 262 1.25 -16.47 10.24
N PRO A 263 1.32 -15.82 11.43
CA PRO A 263 0.15 -15.63 12.28
C PRO A 263 -1.04 -15.11 11.49
N MET A 264 -2.17 -15.79 11.66
CA MET A 264 -3.44 -15.44 11.08
C MET A 264 -4.14 -14.47 12.04
N VAL A 265 -4.63 -13.34 11.54
CA VAL A 265 -5.66 -12.57 12.26
C VAL A 265 -6.98 -13.26 11.93
N ASN A 266 -7.49 -14.08 12.84
CA ASN A 266 -8.77 -14.74 12.62
C ASN A 266 -9.91 -13.94 13.24
N TYR A 267 -11.09 -13.99 12.63
CA TYR A 267 -12.29 -13.33 13.15
C TYR A 267 -12.69 -13.82 14.56
N SER A 268 -12.24 -15.00 15.00
CA SER A 268 -12.50 -15.49 16.37
C SER A 268 -11.60 -14.85 17.44
N THR A 269 -10.51 -14.19 17.04
CA THR A 269 -9.61 -13.45 17.95
C THR A 269 -9.98 -11.97 18.12
N GLU A 270 -10.79 -11.41 17.20
CA GLU A 270 -11.18 -9.98 17.23
C GLU A 270 -12.57 -9.70 17.84
N LEU A 271 -13.34 -10.72 18.20
CA LEU A 271 -14.62 -10.56 18.93
C LEU A 271 -14.52 -11.06 20.38
N SER A 272 -13.60 -10.47 21.14
CA SER A 272 -13.71 -10.42 22.61
C SER A 272 -13.66 -8.99 23.14
N LEU A 273 -14.14 -8.03 22.33
CA LEU A 273 -14.44 -6.68 22.78
C LEU A 273 -15.94 -6.61 23.06
N ASP A 274 -16.23 -6.51 24.35
CA ASP A 274 -17.52 -6.40 25.01
C ASP A 274 -18.44 -7.63 25.04
N GLY A 275 -18.40 -8.30 26.20
CA GLY A 275 -19.28 -9.38 26.61
C GLY A 275 -20.74 -8.95 26.76
N THR A 276 -21.42 -8.74 25.64
CA THR A 276 -22.88 -8.77 25.59
C THR A 276 -23.36 -9.74 24.52
N GLN A 277 -24.11 -10.72 25.00
CA GLN A 277 -24.82 -11.75 24.24
C GLN A 277 -25.51 -11.20 22.99
N THR A 278 -25.34 -11.87 21.85
CA THR A 278 -26.50 -12.19 21.00
C THR A 278 -26.42 -13.65 20.57
N ASN A 279 -27.41 -14.40 21.03
CA ASN A 279 -27.72 -15.75 20.62
C ASN A 279 -28.26 -15.76 19.19
N GLY A 280 -27.80 -16.73 18.39
CA GLY A 280 -28.66 -17.50 17.50
C GLY A 280 -28.91 -16.93 16.10
N LEU A 281 -28.34 -17.61 15.10
CA LEU A 281 -28.98 -18.21 13.92
C LEU A 281 -27.84 -18.63 12.95
N ASN A 282 -27.46 -19.91 12.90
CA ASN A 282 -27.87 -20.93 11.91
C ASN A 282 -27.56 -20.52 10.45
N ARG A 283 -27.01 -21.35 9.53
CA ARG A 283 -26.60 -22.77 9.49
C ARG A 283 -26.05 -23.01 8.07
N GLY A 284 -25.07 -23.90 7.93
CA GLY A 284 -25.01 -24.86 6.82
C GLY A 284 -24.03 -24.58 5.69
N LEU A 285 -22.89 -25.29 5.73
CA LEU A 285 -22.48 -26.34 4.76
C LEU A 285 -21.16 -26.95 5.32
N ALA A 286 -21.26 -28.12 5.95
CA ALA A 286 -20.70 -29.39 5.45
C ALA A 286 -19.16 -29.37 5.32
N SER A 287 -18.45 -29.72 6.40
CA SER A 287 -17.80 -31.03 6.59
C SER A 287 -16.60 -31.27 5.67
N GLU A 288 -15.39 -31.11 6.22
CA GLU A 288 -14.32 -32.09 5.98
C GLU A 288 -13.29 -32.04 7.11
N ALA A 289 -13.05 -33.23 7.67
CA ALA A 289 -12.10 -33.50 8.70
C ALA A 289 -10.74 -33.79 8.05
N ASN A 290 -9.67 -33.13 8.51
CA ASN A 290 -8.37 -33.71 8.83
C ASN A 290 -7.29 -32.61 8.87
N ALA A 291 -6.85 -32.26 10.07
CA ALA A 291 -5.52 -31.71 10.30
C ALA A 291 -5.01 -32.23 11.65
N ARG A 292 -4.62 -33.50 11.67
CA ARG A 292 -3.74 -34.05 12.71
C ARG A 292 -2.32 -34.10 12.15
N HIS A 293 -1.38 -33.75 13.03
CA HIS A 293 0.08 -33.91 12.94
C HIS A 293 0.85 -32.82 12.18
N CYS A 294 1.54 -31.98 12.97
CA CYS A 294 2.92 -31.56 12.72
C CYS A 294 3.54 -31.01 14.03
N PHE A 295 3.99 -31.92 14.90
CA PHE A 295 5.10 -31.66 15.82
C PHE A 295 5.96 -32.92 15.83
N ALA A 296 7.12 -32.85 15.19
CA ALA A 296 8.21 -33.79 15.40
C ALA A 296 9.33 -32.98 16.06
N THR A 297 9.67 -33.40 17.28
CA THR A 297 10.83 -32.99 18.05
C THR A 297 12.12 -33.53 17.44
N ALA A 298 13.18 -32.73 17.54
CA ALA A 298 14.50 -33.17 17.99
C ALA A 298 14.96 -32.20 19.07
#